data_AF-A0A352NX99-F1
#
_entry.id   AF-A0A352NX99-F1
#
_cell.length_a   1.000
_cell.length_b   1.000
_cell.length_c   1.000
_cell.angle_alpha   90.00
_cell.angle_beta   90.00
_cell.angle_gamma   90.00
#
_symmetry.space_group_name_H-M   'P 1'
#
loop_
_entity.id
_entity.type
_entity.pdbx_description
1 polymer ?
#
loop_
_entity_poly.entity_id
_entity_poly.type
_entity_poly.pdbx_seq_one_letter_code
_entity_poly.pdbx_strand_id
1 'polypeptide(L)'
;KNARANHWFYSIIVDKEKYGMDRDELLRKLNSENIQTRPLWGLIHKQKPYLDSQSYKIEKALFYEKNLINVPCSTNLGAEDVGIVVERLKDFENER
;
A
#
# COMPACT_ATOMS: atom_id res chain seq x y z
N LYS A 1 -21.41 -15.89 3.63
CA LYS A 1 -22.14 -14.62 3.37
C LYS A 1 -22.22 -13.68 4.60
N ASN A 2 -21.52 -13.97 5.72
CA ASN A 2 -21.52 -13.13 6.93
C ASN A 2 -20.13 -12.59 7.34
N ALA A 3 -19.17 -12.55 6.42
CA ALA A 3 -17.84 -12.01 6.72
C ALA A 3 -17.84 -10.50 6.40
N ARG A 4 -17.46 -9.68 7.39
CA ARG A 4 -17.18 -8.25 7.23
C ARG A 4 -15.70 -8.02 7.43
N ALA A 5 -15.12 -7.07 6.70
CA ALA A 5 -13.76 -6.65 6.94
C ALA A 5 -13.65 -6.05 8.36
N ASN A 6 -12.61 -6.43 9.10
CA ASN A 6 -12.29 -5.82 10.39
C ASN A 6 -11.47 -4.53 10.24
N HIS A 7 -11.13 -4.15 9.00
CA HIS A 7 -10.40 -2.93 8.68
C HIS A 7 -9.04 -2.79 9.39
N TRP A 8 -8.35 -3.91 9.60
CA TRP A 8 -7.04 -3.92 10.26
C TRP A 8 -5.96 -3.12 9.49
N PHE A 9 -6.08 -3.06 8.17
CA PHE A 9 -5.25 -2.22 7.31
C PHE A 9 -6.10 -1.39 6.36
N TYR A 10 -5.65 -0.17 6.11
CA TYR A 10 -6.12 0.65 5.00
C TYR A 10 -5.09 0.62 3.89
N SER A 11 -5.53 0.11 2.74
CA SER A 11 -4.68 -0.14 1.59
C SER A 11 -5.17 0.68 0.40
N ILE A 12 -4.24 1.29 -0.33
CA ILE A 12 -4.50 2.10 -1.52
C ILE A 12 -3.76 1.47 -2.71
N ILE A 13 -4.41 1.45 -3.87
CA ILE A 13 -3.77 1.07 -5.13
C ILE A 13 -3.24 2.34 -5.79
N VAL A 14 -1.92 2.37 -6.01
CA VAL A 14 -1.23 3.47 -6.68
C VAL A 14 -1.19 3.16 -8.17
N ASP A 15 -1.95 3.94 -8.95
CA ASP A 15 -1.94 3.89 -10.41
C ASP A 15 -0.94 4.91 -10.94
N LYS A 16 0.25 4.45 -11.38
CA LYS A 16 1.34 5.33 -11.81
C LYS A 16 0.92 6.33 -12.89
N GLU A 17 0.09 5.91 -13.83
CA GLU A 17 -0.33 6.75 -14.96
C GLU A 17 -1.32 7.85 -14.54
N LYS A 18 -2.11 7.60 -13.48
CA LYS A 18 -3.05 8.61 -12.95
C LYS A 18 -2.40 9.49 -11.89
N TYR A 19 -1.60 8.89 -11.02
CA TYR A 19 -1.05 9.53 -9.84
C TYR A 19 0.30 10.21 -10.10
N GLY A 20 0.98 9.89 -11.21
CA GLY A 20 2.25 10.52 -11.61
C GLY A 20 3.50 9.90 -10.98
N MET A 21 3.35 9.01 -10.01
CA MET A 21 4.44 8.25 -9.40
C MET A 21 4.00 6.84 -9.03
N ASP A 22 4.94 5.92 -8.91
CA ASP A 22 4.66 4.56 -8.48
C ASP A 22 4.60 4.40 -6.95
N ARG A 23 4.22 3.19 -6.52
CA ARG A 23 4.03 2.82 -5.12
C ARG A 23 5.30 3.05 -4.30
N ASP A 24 6.46 2.70 -4.82
CA ASP A 24 7.72 2.80 -4.08
C ASP A 24 8.20 4.25 -3.97
N GLU A 25 7.96 5.06 -5.02
CA GLU A 25 8.17 6.51 -5.00
C GLU A 25 7.29 7.19 -3.94
N LEU A 26 5.99 6.90 -3.94
CA LEU A 26 5.04 7.42 -2.95
C LEU A 26 5.43 6.99 -1.53
N LEU A 27 5.81 5.72 -1.35
CA LEU A 27 6.26 5.20 -0.06
C LEU A 27 7.46 5.97 0.47
N ARG A 28 8.47 6.23 -0.38
CA ARG A 28 9.66 7.01 0.00
C ARG A 28 9.31 8.44 0.36
N LYS A 29 8.45 9.11 -0.42
CA LYS A 29 7.98 10.47 -0.13
C LYS A 29 7.25 10.56 1.21
N LEU A 30 6.23 9.73 1.43
CA LEU A 30 5.47 9.73 2.69
C LEU A 30 6.36 9.44 3.90
N ASN A 31 7.26 8.45 3.79
CA ASN A 31 8.19 8.16 4.88
C ASN A 31 9.17 9.31 5.15
N SER A 32 9.57 10.08 4.14
CA SER A 32 10.41 11.28 4.33
C SER A 32 9.69 12.40 5.07
N GLU A 33 8.36 12.40 5.06
CA GLU A 33 7.51 13.31 5.84
C GLU A 33 7.01 12.72 7.17
N ASN A 34 7.67 11.65 7.66
CA ASN A 34 7.30 10.92 8.87
C ASN A 34 5.91 10.25 8.82
N ILE A 35 5.31 10.13 7.64
CA ILE A 35 4.08 9.34 7.43
C ILE A 35 4.49 7.90 7.12
N GLN A 36 4.44 7.07 8.15
CA GLN A 36 4.91 5.71 8.06
C GLN A 36 3.97 4.84 7.21
N THR A 37 4.41 4.49 6.01
CA THR A 37 3.69 3.58 5.11
C THR A 37 4.42 2.26 4.93
N ARG A 38 3.70 1.24 4.46
CA ARG A 38 4.24 -0.12 4.24
C ARG A 38 3.80 -0.68 2.90
N PRO A 39 4.65 -1.41 2.18
CA PRO A 39 4.19 -2.17 1.02
C PRO A 39 3.30 -3.35 1.46
N LEU A 40 2.72 -4.05 0.50
CA LEU A 40 2.12 -5.35 0.75
C LEU A 40 3.19 -6.36 1.21
N TRP A 41 2.77 -7.43 1.89
CA TRP A 41 3.61 -8.58 2.18
C TRP A 41 4.29 -9.14 0.92
N GLY A 42 5.56 -9.53 1.07
CA GLY A 42 6.28 -10.22 0.01
C GLY A 42 5.61 -11.53 -0.36
N LEU A 43 5.46 -11.79 -1.66
CA LEU A 43 4.73 -12.97 -2.14
C LEU A 43 5.47 -14.26 -1.79
N ILE A 44 4.74 -15.25 -1.26
CA ILE A 44 5.31 -16.50 -0.76
C ILE A 44 6.13 -17.23 -1.83
N HIS A 45 5.63 -17.32 -3.07
CA HIS A 45 6.32 -17.99 -4.18
C HIS A 45 7.63 -17.31 -4.62
N LYS A 46 7.93 -16.09 -4.13
CA LYS A 46 9.21 -15.40 -4.37
C LYS A 46 10.23 -15.65 -3.25
N GLN A 47 9.80 -16.22 -2.12
CA GLN A 47 10.72 -16.47 -1.01
C GLN A 47 11.55 -17.72 -1.26
N LYS A 48 12.82 -17.69 -0.85
CA LYS A 48 13.81 -18.76 -1.12
C LYS A 48 13.32 -20.18 -0.83
N PRO A 49 12.61 -20.47 0.28
CA PRO A 49 12.17 -21.84 0.58
C PRO A 49 11.08 -22.38 -0.36
N TYR A 50 10.44 -21.52 -1.14
CA TYR A 50 9.23 -21.86 -1.91
C TYR A 50 9.39 -21.66 -3.43
N LEU A 51 10.61 -21.42 -3.93
CA LEU A 51 10.86 -21.17 -5.35
C LEU A 51 10.39 -22.34 -6.24
N ASP A 52 10.60 -23.57 -5.78
CA ASP A 52 10.21 -24.79 -6.50
C ASP A 52 8.83 -25.33 -6.07
N SER A 53 8.11 -24.59 -5.23
CA SER A 53 6.77 -24.98 -4.79
C SER A 53 5.72 -24.61 -5.84
N GLN A 54 4.63 -25.39 -5.89
CA GLN A 54 3.51 -25.09 -6.77
C GLN A 54 2.91 -23.72 -6.44
N SER A 55 2.71 -22.90 -7.47
CA SER A 55 1.90 -21.69 -7.43
C SER A 55 0.73 -21.82 -8.40
N TYR A 56 -0.41 -21.23 -8.07
CA TYR A 56 -1.63 -21.35 -8.87
C TYR A 56 -2.40 -20.03 -8.91
N LYS A 57 -2.71 -19.54 -10.11
CA LYS A 57 -3.51 -18.33 -10.36
C LYS A 57 -3.07 -17.11 -9.53
N ILE A 58 -1.77 -16.82 -9.56
CA ILE A 58 -1.12 -15.77 -8.75
C ILE A 58 -1.02 -14.41 -9.47
N GLU A 59 -1.61 -14.26 -10.64
CA GLU A 59 -1.43 -13.10 -11.52
C GLU A 59 -1.85 -11.79 -10.82
N LYS A 60 -2.94 -11.86 -10.04
CA LYS A 60 -3.41 -10.73 -9.21
C LYS A 60 -2.48 -10.41 -8.05
N ALA A 61 -1.80 -11.41 -7.48
CA ALA A 61 -0.89 -11.19 -6.37
C ALA A 61 0.28 -10.29 -6.79
N LEU A 62 0.80 -10.48 -8.01
CA LEU A 62 1.84 -9.63 -8.59
C LEU A 62 1.36 -8.19 -8.80
N PHE A 63 0.10 -8.01 -9.23
CA PHE A 63 -0.51 -6.68 -9.35
C PHE A 63 -0.58 -5.96 -8.00
N TYR A 64 -1.05 -6.62 -6.95
CA TYR A 64 -1.17 -6.00 -5.64
C TYR A 64 0.19 -5.74 -4.99
N GLU A 65 1.15 -6.67 -5.11
CA GLU A 65 2.51 -6.46 -4.58
C GLU A 65 3.18 -5.23 -5.20
N LYS A 66 2.98 -5.00 -6.50
CA LYS A 66 3.55 -3.86 -7.23
C LYS A 66 2.88 -2.52 -6.89
N ASN A 67 1.55 -2.51 -6.78
CA ASN A 67 0.79 -1.25 -6.79
C ASN A 67 0.16 -0.88 -5.43
N LEU A 68 0.06 -1.80 -4.47
CA LEU A 68 -0.61 -1.55 -3.20
C LEU A 68 0.34 -0.98 -2.14
N ILE A 69 -0.10 0.06 -1.45
CA ILE A 69 0.54 0.59 -0.24
C ILE A 69 -0.46 0.60 0.92
N ASN A 70 0.02 0.29 2.12
CA ASN A 70 -0.70 0.44 3.37
C ASN A 70 -0.36 1.78 4.02
N VAL A 71 -1.39 2.52 4.40
CA VAL A 71 -1.29 3.81 5.09
C VAL A 71 -1.52 3.64 6.60
N PRO A 72 -1.13 4.63 7.44
CA PRO A 72 -1.39 4.58 8.88
C PRO A 72 -2.86 4.28 9.20
N CYS A 73 -3.08 3.31 10.07
CA CYS A 73 -4.41 2.82 10.43
C CYS A 73 -4.50 2.37 11.89
N SER A 74 -3.62 2.91 12.75
CA SER A 74 -3.61 2.59 14.18
C SER A 74 -4.91 3.05 14.84
N THR A 75 -5.37 2.32 15.86
CA THR A 75 -6.60 2.66 16.60
C THR A 75 -6.49 3.94 17.42
N ASN A 76 -5.26 4.43 17.65
CA ASN A 76 -5.00 5.70 18.33
C ASN A 76 -4.79 6.88 17.37
N LEU A 77 -4.96 6.69 16.06
CA LEU A 77 -4.78 7.72 15.05
C LEU A 77 -5.94 8.72 15.13
N GLY A 78 -5.64 10.00 15.39
CA GLY A 78 -6.64 11.05 15.47
C GLY A 78 -7.21 11.42 14.10
N ALA A 79 -8.38 12.07 14.09
CA ALA A 79 -8.97 12.57 12.84
C ALA A 79 -8.06 13.61 12.14
N GLU A 80 -7.32 14.41 12.91
CA GLU A 80 -6.31 15.35 12.41
C GLU A 80 -5.16 14.61 11.72
N ASP A 81 -4.62 13.56 12.34
CA ASP A 81 -3.55 12.75 11.74
C ASP A 81 -4.01 12.09 10.43
N VAL A 82 -5.24 11.58 10.38
CA VAL A 82 -5.86 11.07 9.15
C VAL A 82 -5.96 12.17 8.10
N GLY A 83 -6.34 13.39 8.51
CA GLY A 83 -6.37 14.58 7.67
C GLY A 83 -5.02 14.85 7.02
N ILE A 84 -3.94 14.86 7.82
CA ILE A 84 -2.56 15.05 7.34
C ILE A 84 -2.20 14.00 6.28
N VAL A 85 -2.52 12.72 6.53
CA VAL A 85 -2.27 11.65 5.55
C VAL A 85 -3.01 11.91 4.23
N VAL A 86 -4.28 12.28 4.30
CA VAL A 86 -5.11 12.56 3.11
C VAL A 86 -4.61 13.78 2.35
N GLU A 87 -4.23 14.85 3.05
CA GLU A 87 -3.68 16.07 2.45
C GLU A 87 -2.39 15.77 1.71
N ARG A 88 -1.45 15.04 2.31
CA ARG A 88 -0.18 14.68 1.65
C ARG A 88 -0.37 13.78 0.44
N LEU A 89 -1.34 12.87 0.48
CA LEU A 89 -1.69 12.08 -0.71
C LEU A 89 -2.22 12.96 -1.85
N LYS A 90 -2.96 14.03 -1.56
CA LYS A 90 -3.44 14.97 -2.59
C LYS A 90 -2.33 15.90 -3.09
N ASP A 91 -1.50 16.42 -2.19
CA ASP A 91 -0.39 17.31 -2.56
C ASP A 91 0.54 16.62 -3.56
N PHE A 92 0.93 15.38 -3.27
CA PHE A 92 1.81 14.60 -4.14
C PHE A 92 1.18 14.19 -5.48
N GLU A 93 -0.15 14.09 -5.57
CA GLU A 93 -0.86 13.89 -6.84
C GLU A 93 -0.79 15.15 -7.72
N ASN A 94 -0.89 16.34 -7.11
CA ASN A 94 -0.88 17.63 -7.80
C ASN A 94 0.51 18.11 -8.24
N GLU A 95 1.58 17.43 -7.80
CA GLU A 95 2.96 17.69 -8.21
C GLU A 95 3.35 17.05 -9.56
N ARG A 96 2.36 16.55 -10.34
CA ARG A 96 2.56 16.12 -11.74
C ARG A 96 3.02 17.27 -12.62
#